data_AF-A0A838FN73-F1
#
_entry.id   AF-A0A838FN73-F1
#
_cell.length_a   1.000
_cell.length_b   1.000
_cell.length_c   1.000
_cell.angle_alpha   90.00
_cell.angle_beta   90.00
_cell.angle_gamma   90.00
#
_symmetry.space_group_name_H-M   'P 1'
#
loop_
_entity.id
_entity.type
_entity.pdbx_description
1 polymer ?
#
loop_
_entity_poly.entity_id
_entity_poly.type
_entity_poly.pdbx_seq_one_letter_code
_entity_poly.pdbx_strand_id
1 'polypeptide(L)'
;MRNVYLELTEQFNAGSFRAIISSGQAVVLHRLAIMSKDGDWILREHTEAIEHVLNVLAEHGARYRFGAPLDARWLAGGWSAHLEFREGELRVRTDFVTRPARIDPARLSRFWEDLSPQQPVVDPVALAEIKKTNREKDYVVIGELARLMRDPAEQFLYSRSARDLLELAAKHGELLRQMIPQRPLLTEIHNSRTALEAALDAERRMLMRVNEVRLASYRQAAERWAAAWPAFEQETRGLPLQQAHRLMVERAVEFLPFAP
;
A
#
# COMPACT_ATOMS: atom_id res chain seq x y z
N MET A 1 -20.98 9.03 12.89
CA MET A 1 -20.44 9.29 11.54
C MET A 1 -19.68 8.04 11.14
N ARG A 2 -20.10 7.35 10.08
CA ARG A 2 -19.38 6.18 9.55
C ARG A 2 -18.08 6.68 8.90
N ASN A 3 -17.09 5.81 8.82
CA ASN A 3 -15.79 6.16 8.22
C ASN A 3 -15.97 6.26 6.69
N VAL A 4 -15.73 7.43 6.10
CA VAL A 4 -15.87 7.69 4.66
C VAL A 4 -15.14 6.65 3.80
N TYR A 5 -13.97 6.17 4.23
CA TYR A 5 -13.21 5.17 3.49
C TYR A 5 -13.87 3.80 3.51
N LEU A 6 -14.61 3.45 4.56
CA LEU A 6 -15.42 2.23 4.58
C LEU A 6 -16.64 2.37 3.68
N GLU A 7 -17.31 3.53 3.68
CA GLU A 7 -18.46 3.79 2.81
C GLU A 7 -18.06 3.77 1.32
N LEU A 8 -16.93 4.38 0.97
CA LEU A 8 -16.37 4.27 -0.37
C LEU A 8 -16.03 2.83 -0.74
N THR A 9 -15.52 2.04 0.20
CA THR A 9 -15.21 0.63 -0.04
C THR A 9 -16.48 -0.18 -0.31
N GLU A 10 -17.57 0.09 0.42
CA GLU A 10 -18.89 -0.51 0.15
C GLU A 10 -19.38 -0.14 -1.26
N GLN A 11 -19.22 1.11 -1.68
CA GLN A 11 -19.60 1.58 -3.02
C GLN A 11 -18.72 0.94 -4.12
N PHE A 12 -17.41 0.87 -3.93
CA PHE A 12 -16.49 0.22 -4.87
C PHE A 12 -16.79 -1.27 -5.03
N ASN A 13 -17.24 -1.93 -3.96
CA ASN A 13 -17.58 -3.35 -3.94
C ASN A 13 -19.06 -3.64 -4.22
N ALA A 14 -19.86 -2.63 -4.55
CA ALA A 14 -21.28 -2.81 -4.85
C ALA A 14 -21.45 -3.74 -6.06
N GLY A 15 -22.15 -4.87 -5.87
CA GLY A 15 -22.43 -5.86 -6.91
C GLY A 15 -21.27 -6.81 -7.27
N SER A 16 -20.01 -6.48 -6.96
CA SER A 16 -18.86 -7.38 -7.14
C SER A 16 -17.66 -6.93 -6.30
N PHE A 17 -16.82 -7.87 -5.88
CA PHE A 17 -15.64 -7.60 -5.06
C PHE A 17 -14.47 -7.08 -5.92
N ARG A 18 -14.18 -5.78 -5.81
CA ARG A 18 -13.27 -5.03 -6.69
C ARG A 18 -12.12 -4.33 -5.96
N ALA A 19 -12.27 -4.01 -4.68
CA ALA A 19 -11.36 -3.16 -3.93
C ALA A 19 -11.09 -3.71 -2.52
N ILE A 20 -9.81 -3.71 -2.13
CA ILE A 20 -9.32 -4.10 -0.81
C ILE A 20 -8.60 -2.92 -0.19
N ILE A 21 -8.99 -2.55 1.03
CA ILE A 21 -8.34 -1.51 1.83
C ILE A 21 -6.92 -1.95 2.21
N SER A 22 -5.98 -1.04 2.03
CA SER A 22 -4.56 -1.25 2.28
C SER A 22 -3.90 -0.09 3.05
N SER A 23 -2.57 -0.18 3.21
CA SER A 23 -1.67 0.88 3.69
C SER A 23 -2.21 1.62 4.93
N GLY A 24 -2.37 2.95 4.92
CA GLY A 24 -2.63 3.74 6.12
C GLY A 24 -3.98 3.39 6.76
N GLN A 25 -5.00 3.25 5.92
CA GLN A 25 -6.35 2.93 6.37
C GLN A 25 -6.45 1.50 6.91
N ALA A 26 -5.72 0.54 6.34
CA ALA A 26 -5.66 -0.82 6.90
C ALA A 26 -5.04 -0.85 8.31
N VAL A 27 -4.04 -0.01 8.60
CA VAL A 27 -3.45 0.12 9.96
C VAL A 27 -4.50 0.58 10.98
N VAL A 28 -5.40 1.50 10.58
CA VAL A 28 -6.53 1.95 11.41
C VAL A 28 -7.51 0.81 11.66
N LEU A 29 -7.83 0.02 10.64
CA LEU A 29 -8.78 -1.09 10.77
C LEU A 29 -8.23 -2.27 11.59
N HIS A 30 -6.91 -2.44 11.61
CA HIS A 30 -6.20 -3.32 12.55
C HIS A 30 -6.03 -2.70 13.95
N ARG A 31 -6.60 -1.52 14.20
CA ARG A 31 -6.60 -0.80 15.49
C ARG A 31 -5.22 -0.40 15.99
N LEU A 32 -4.26 -0.21 15.08
CA LEU A 32 -2.89 0.22 15.39
C LEU A 32 -2.69 1.74 15.20
N ALA A 33 -3.68 2.43 14.65
CA ALA A 33 -3.72 3.88 14.51
C ALA A 33 -5.15 4.40 14.67
N ILE A 34 -5.28 5.66 15.08
CA ILE A 34 -6.59 6.32 15.25
C ILE A 34 -7.14 6.81 13.89
N MET A 35 -6.27 7.31 13.01
CA MET A 35 -6.67 7.90 11.73
C MET A 35 -5.63 7.72 10.62
N SER A 36 -6.10 7.75 9.38
CA SER A 36 -5.29 7.90 8.17
C SER A 36 -5.69 9.18 7.43
N LYS A 37 -4.74 9.79 6.71
CA LYS A 37 -4.99 11.00 5.89
C LYS A 37 -5.63 10.67 4.56
N ASP A 38 -5.33 9.49 4.04
CA ASP A 38 -5.68 9.04 2.70
C ASP A 38 -6.29 7.63 2.81
N GLY A 39 -7.19 7.31 1.88
CA GLY A 39 -7.67 5.95 1.65
C GLY A 39 -6.82 5.30 0.57
N ASP A 40 -6.31 4.11 0.86
CA ASP A 40 -5.49 3.33 -0.07
C ASP A 40 -6.22 2.02 -0.42
N TRP A 41 -6.38 1.71 -1.71
CA TRP A 41 -6.99 0.47 -2.16
C TRP A 41 -6.11 -0.29 -3.14
N ILE A 42 -6.13 -1.62 -2.98
CA ILE A 42 -5.73 -2.57 -4.02
C ILE A 42 -6.98 -2.87 -4.84
N LEU A 43 -6.92 -2.63 -6.15
CA LEU A 43 -8.02 -2.91 -7.08
C LEU A 43 -7.79 -4.21 -7.85
N ARG A 44 -8.87 -4.87 -8.26
CA ARG A 44 -8.79 -5.88 -9.31
C ARG A 44 -8.31 -5.25 -10.61
N GLU A 45 -7.37 -5.90 -11.27
CA GLU A 45 -6.75 -5.44 -12.51
C GLU A 45 -7.60 -5.80 -13.75
N HIS A 46 -8.88 -5.43 -13.73
CA HIS A 46 -9.79 -5.61 -14.86
C HIS A 46 -10.50 -4.30 -15.18
N THR A 47 -10.73 -4.04 -16.47
CA THR A 47 -11.32 -2.80 -16.97
C THR A 47 -12.64 -2.46 -16.28
N GLU A 48 -13.54 -3.44 -16.14
CA GLU A 48 -14.84 -3.24 -15.47
C GLU A 48 -14.68 -2.76 -14.02
N ALA A 49 -13.71 -3.31 -13.28
CA ALA A 49 -13.49 -2.92 -11.89
C ALA A 49 -12.99 -1.47 -11.79
N ILE A 50 -12.08 -1.10 -12.68
CA ILE A 50 -11.51 0.24 -12.77
C ILE A 50 -12.55 1.27 -13.20
N GLU A 51 -13.36 0.96 -14.21
CA GLU A 51 -14.44 1.83 -14.69
C GLU A 51 -15.51 2.03 -13.61
N HIS A 52 -15.89 0.98 -12.88
CA HIS A 52 -16.81 1.09 -11.76
C HIS A 52 -16.30 2.07 -10.69
N VAL A 53 -15.03 1.91 -10.26
CA VAL A 53 -14.41 2.80 -9.28
C VAL A 53 -14.34 4.24 -9.79
N LEU A 54 -13.99 4.44 -11.07
CA LEU A 54 -13.96 5.76 -11.68
C LEU A 54 -15.35 6.43 -11.67
N ASN A 55 -16.42 5.68 -11.96
CA ASN A 55 -17.79 6.19 -11.95
C ASN A 55 -18.22 6.59 -10.53
N VAL A 56 -17.95 5.76 -9.52
CA VAL A 56 -18.20 6.12 -8.12
C VAL A 56 -17.46 7.41 -7.75
N LEU A 57 -16.17 7.53 -8.08
CA LEU A 57 -15.40 8.76 -7.80
C LEU A 57 -15.95 9.98 -8.56
N ALA A 58 -16.50 9.79 -9.76
CA ALA A 58 -17.09 10.87 -10.54
C ALA A 58 -18.38 11.40 -9.90
N GLU A 59 -19.20 10.53 -9.30
CA GLU A 59 -20.40 10.92 -8.54
C GLU A 59 -20.06 11.79 -7.33
N HIS A 60 -18.89 11.56 -6.73
CA HIS A 60 -18.33 12.40 -5.66
C HIS A 60 -17.64 13.68 -6.17
N GLY A 61 -17.62 13.92 -7.48
CA GLY A 61 -16.96 15.08 -8.08
C GLY A 61 -15.44 15.07 -7.91
N ALA A 62 -14.82 13.88 -7.90
CA ALA A 62 -13.38 13.76 -7.71
C ALA A 62 -12.59 14.32 -8.88
N ARG A 63 -11.35 14.70 -8.57
CA ARG A 63 -10.35 15.18 -9.53
C ARG A 63 -9.02 14.48 -9.30
N TYR A 64 -8.21 14.41 -10.34
CA TYR A 64 -6.87 13.84 -10.24
C TYR A 64 -5.93 14.70 -9.39
N ARG A 65 -5.05 14.01 -8.67
CA ARG A 65 -3.79 14.54 -8.14
C ARG A 65 -2.64 13.96 -8.97
N PHE A 66 -1.44 14.52 -8.81
CA PHE A 66 -0.27 14.02 -9.53
C PHE A 66 -0.10 12.51 -9.32
N GLY A 67 -0.03 11.77 -10.43
CA GLY A 67 -0.05 10.31 -10.46
C GLY A 67 -0.22 9.77 -11.87
N ALA A 68 -0.41 8.45 -12.00
CA ALA A 68 -0.84 7.81 -13.23
C ALA A 68 -2.38 7.88 -13.39
N PRO A 69 -2.92 7.72 -14.61
CA PRO A 69 -4.35 7.52 -14.79
C PRO A 69 -4.82 6.27 -14.02
N LEU A 70 -6.10 6.28 -13.63
CA LEU A 70 -6.77 5.10 -13.11
C LEU A 70 -7.10 4.17 -14.28
N ASP A 71 -6.07 3.53 -14.84
CA ASP A 71 -6.12 2.74 -16.08
C ASP A 71 -5.22 1.50 -15.93
N ALA A 72 -5.73 0.35 -16.38
CA ALA A 72 -5.11 -0.96 -16.18
C ALA A 72 -3.66 -1.02 -16.71
N ARG A 73 -3.35 -0.30 -17.80
CA ARG A 73 -2.02 -0.35 -18.45
C ARG A 73 -0.93 0.16 -17.51
N TRP A 74 -1.18 1.25 -16.80
CA TRP A 74 -0.22 1.81 -15.85
C TRP A 74 -0.29 1.11 -14.49
N LEU A 75 -1.49 0.77 -14.00
CA LEU A 75 -1.61 0.06 -12.72
C LEU A 75 -0.89 -1.30 -12.77
N ALA A 76 -0.94 -2.01 -13.90
CA ALA A 76 -0.19 -3.24 -14.13
C ALA A 76 1.34 -3.06 -14.10
N GLY A 77 1.85 -1.87 -14.45
CA GLY A 77 3.26 -1.50 -14.29
C GLY A 77 3.64 -1.08 -12.87
N GLY A 78 2.72 -1.18 -11.91
CA GLY A 78 2.93 -0.79 -10.52
C GLY A 78 2.86 0.70 -10.27
N TRP A 79 2.34 1.48 -11.23
CA TRP A 79 1.98 2.88 -10.97
C TRP A 79 0.77 2.97 -10.04
N SER A 80 0.63 4.12 -9.38
CA SER A 80 -0.53 4.45 -8.55
C SER A 80 -1.34 5.60 -9.16
N ALA A 81 -2.66 5.50 -9.03
CA ALA A 81 -3.59 6.57 -9.38
C ALA A 81 -4.06 7.30 -8.13
N HIS A 82 -4.07 8.64 -8.20
CA HIS A 82 -4.35 9.50 -7.05
C HIS A 82 -5.48 10.46 -7.40
N LEU A 83 -6.55 10.43 -6.61
CA LEU A 83 -7.69 11.33 -6.76
C LEU A 83 -8.06 11.97 -5.43
N GLU A 84 -8.85 13.03 -5.48
CA GLU A 84 -9.43 13.67 -4.31
C GLU A 84 -10.78 14.33 -4.61
N PHE A 85 -11.61 14.48 -3.58
CA PHE A 85 -12.84 15.25 -3.61
C PHE A 85 -13.10 15.90 -2.24
N ARG A 86 -14.18 16.67 -2.14
CA ARG A 86 -14.66 17.24 -0.87
C ARG A 86 -16.00 16.64 -0.48
N GLU A 87 -16.14 16.30 0.79
CA GLU A 87 -17.38 15.89 1.41
C GLU A 87 -17.64 16.79 2.63
N GLY A 88 -18.49 17.81 2.43
CA GLY A 88 -18.57 18.93 3.37
C GLY A 88 -17.21 19.61 3.57
N GLU A 89 -16.76 19.69 4.83
CA GLU A 89 -15.46 20.25 5.18
C GLU A 89 -14.29 19.26 4.99
N LEU A 90 -14.58 17.97 4.78
CA LEU A 90 -13.56 16.95 4.64
C LEU A 90 -12.96 16.94 3.23
N ARG A 91 -11.63 16.96 3.15
CA ARG A 91 -10.90 16.63 1.92
C ARG A 91 -10.61 15.13 1.93
N VAL A 92 -11.27 14.40 1.05
CA VAL A 92 -11.11 12.95 0.91
C VAL A 92 -10.08 12.67 -0.17
N ARG A 93 -9.09 11.84 0.13
CA ARG A 93 -8.02 11.47 -0.80
C ARG A 93 -8.02 9.98 -1.03
N THR A 94 -7.87 9.59 -2.28
CA THR A 94 -8.01 8.20 -2.69
C THR A 94 -6.85 7.75 -3.57
N ASP A 95 -6.18 6.68 -3.16
CA ASP A 95 -4.98 6.16 -3.78
C ASP A 95 -5.20 4.70 -4.19
N PHE A 96 -4.89 4.37 -5.44
CA PHE A 96 -5.17 3.07 -6.03
C PHE A 96 -3.94 2.42 -6.64
N VAL A 97 -3.79 1.12 -6.40
CA VAL A 97 -2.81 0.25 -7.05
C VAL A 97 -3.49 -1.07 -7.41
N THR A 98 -2.96 -1.83 -8.38
CA THR A 98 -3.39 -3.22 -8.59
C THR A 98 -2.32 -4.21 -8.12
N ARG A 99 -1.04 -3.79 -8.14
CA ARG A 99 0.11 -4.62 -7.77
C ARG A 99 0.93 -3.94 -6.66
N PRO A 100 0.52 -4.07 -5.39
CA PRO A 100 1.26 -3.47 -4.29
C PRO A 100 2.67 -4.05 -4.18
N ALA A 101 3.65 -3.20 -3.83
CA ALA A 101 5.04 -3.61 -3.74
C ALA A 101 5.23 -4.76 -2.73
N ARG A 102 6.06 -5.75 -3.11
CA ARG A 102 6.42 -6.93 -2.30
C ARG A 102 5.28 -7.92 -2.03
N ILE A 103 4.16 -7.77 -2.72
CA ILE A 103 3.14 -8.80 -2.78
C ILE A 103 3.26 -9.49 -4.14
N ASP A 104 3.58 -10.77 -4.12
CA ASP A 104 3.66 -11.57 -5.35
C ASP A 104 2.25 -11.88 -5.90
N PRO A 105 2.15 -12.26 -7.19
CA PRO A 105 0.85 -12.55 -7.82
C PRO A 105 0.06 -13.68 -7.17
N ALA A 106 0.71 -14.71 -6.63
CA ALA A 106 0.02 -15.83 -6.00
C ALA A 106 -0.61 -15.41 -4.66
N ARG A 107 0.10 -14.58 -3.88
CA ARG A 107 -0.46 -13.96 -2.68
C ARG A 107 -1.59 -12.98 -3.00
N LEU A 108 -1.42 -12.15 -4.03
CA LEU A 108 -2.47 -11.23 -4.46
C LEU A 108 -3.74 -11.98 -4.91
N SER A 109 -3.59 -13.10 -5.61
CA SER A 109 -4.71 -13.95 -6.02
C SER A 109 -5.49 -14.48 -4.81
N ARG A 110 -4.79 -14.95 -3.78
CA ARG A 110 -5.41 -15.39 -2.52
C ARG A 110 -6.21 -14.30 -1.82
N PHE A 111 -5.81 -13.03 -1.88
CA PHE A 111 -6.63 -11.96 -1.31
C PHE A 111 -8.03 -11.90 -1.92
N TRP A 112 -8.14 -12.17 -3.21
CA TRP A 112 -9.40 -12.13 -3.92
C TRP A 112 -10.29 -13.36 -3.68
N GLU A 113 -9.70 -14.47 -3.21
CA GLU A 113 -10.39 -15.73 -2.89
C GLU A 113 -10.77 -15.80 -1.41
N ASP A 114 -9.85 -15.39 -0.53
CA ASP A 114 -9.94 -15.62 0.92
C ASP A 114 -10.60 -14.46 1.68
N LEU A 115 -10.51 -13.23 1.17
CA LEU A 115 -11.07 -12.08 1.87
C LEU A 115 -12.59 -11.98 1.68
N SER A 116 -13.28 -11.74 2.78
CA SER A 116 -14.69 -11.41 2.78
C SER A 116 -14.90 -10.00 2.18
N PRO A 117 -15.85 -9.83 1.24
CA PRO A 117 -16.26 -8.50 0.78
C PRO A 117 -16.76 -7.57 1.89
N GLN A 118 -17.20 -8.12 3.03
CA GLN A 118 -17.64 -7.36 4.20
C GLN A 118 -16.47 -6.88 5.07
N GLN A 119 -15.29 -7.49 4.93
CA GLN A 119 -14.05 -7.05 5.58
C GLN A 119 -12.88 -7.09 4.59
N PRO A 120 -12.90 -6.24 3.55
CA PRO A 120 -11.93 -6.29 2.47
C PRO A 120 -10.66 -5.53 2.89
N VAL A 121 -9.93 -6.04 3.87
CA VAL A 121 -8.73 -5.41 4.43
C VAL A 121 -7.58 -6.40 4.32
N VAL A 122 -6.42 -5.94 3.85
CA VAL A 122 -5.21 -6.79 3.80
C VAL A 122 -4.85 -7.34 5.19
N ASP A 123 -4.37 -8.58 5.22
CA ASP A 123 -3.90 -9.23 6.45
C ASP A 123 -2.65 -8.52 7.04
N PRO A 124 -2.33 -8.72 8.34
CA PRO A 124 -1.19 -8.06 8.97
C PRO A 124 0.17 -8.31 8.30
N VAL A 125 0.39 -9.49 7.73
CA VAL A 125 1.64 -9.90 7.08
C VAL A 125 1.78 -9.18 5.75
N ALA A 126 0.70 -9.09 4.97
CA ALA A 126 0.65 -8.36 3.72
C ALA A 126 0.88 -6.86 3.96
N LEU A 127 0.22 -6.32 4.99
CA LEU A 127 0.38 -4.94 5.37
C LEU A 127 1.81 -4.64 5.82
N ALA A 128 2.46 -5.56 6.54
CA ALA A 128 3.86 -5.41 6.94
C ALA A 128 4.81 -5.32 5.73
N GLU A 129 4.59 -6.13 4.69
CA GLU A 129 5.35 -6.04 3.43
C GLU A 129 5.16 -4.70 2.72
N ILE A 130 3.91 -4.26 2.61
CA ILE A 130 3.54 -2.97 1.97
C ILE A 130 4.16 -1.79 2.74
N LYS A 131 4.26 -1.90 4.07
CA LYS A 131 4.82 -0.87 4.95
C LYS A 131 6.35 -0.82 5.01
N LYS A 132 7.08 -1.68 4.28
CA LYS A 132 8.55 -1.55 4.09
C LYS A 132 8.88 -0.37 3.16
N THR A 133 8.59 0.84 3.63
CA THR A 133 8.77 2.10 2.89
C THR A 133 10.02 2.84 3.37
N ASN A 134 10.22 4.08 2.92
CA ASN A 134 11.28 4.97 3.42
C ASN A 134 10.88 5.73 4.69
N ARG A 135 9.66 5.52 5.22
CA ARG A 135 9.18 6.25 6.39
C ARG A 135 9.53 5.47 7.63
N GLU A 136 10.36 6.05 8.50
CA GLU A 136 10.79 5.37 9.73
C GLU A 136 9.62 4.90 10.60
N LYS A 137 8.56 5.71 10.70
CA LYS A 137 7.37 5.36 11.48
C LYS A 137 6.65 4.10 10.99
N ASP A 138 6.79 3.73 9.71
CA ASP A 138 6.14 2.53 9.18
C ASP A 138 6.80 1.27 9.75
N TYR A 139 8.08 1.32 10.15
CA TYR A 139 8.76 0.18 10.80
C TYR A 139 8.28 -0.05 12.23
N VAL A 140 7.86 1.00 12.95
CA VAL A 140 7.18 0.85 14.24
C VAL A 140 5.85 0.12 14.02
N VAL A 141 5.09 0.51 13.00
CA VAL A 141 3.83 -0.15 12.62
C VAL A 141 4.07 -1.62 12.24
N ILE A 142 5.12 -1.95 11.49
CA ILE A 142 5.48 -3.35 11.18
C ILE A 142 5.70 -4.16 12.46
N GLY A 143 6.39 -3.58 13.46
CA GLY A 143 6.59 -4.23 14.76
C GLY A 143 5.28 -4.52 15.49
N GLU A 144 4.33 -3.57 15.48
CA GLU A 144 3.02 -3.76 16.10
C GLU A 144 2.13 -4.74 15.30
N LEU A 145 2.20 -4.73 13.96
CA LEU A 145 1.54 -5.72 13.12
C LEU A 145 2.04 -7.14 13.42
N ALA A 146 3.34 -7.30 13.68
CA ALA A 146 3.90 -8.60 14.04
C ALA A 146 3.24 -9.19 15.28
N ARG A 147 2.84 -8.37 16.27
CA ARG A 147 2.13 -8.85 17.47
C ARG A 147 0.71 -9.36 17.18
N LEU A 148 0.11 -8.98 16.05
CA LEU A 148 -1.19 -9.47 15.61
C LEU A 148 -1.08 -10.79 14.82
N MET A 149 0.12 -11.17 14.39
CA MET A 149 0.35 -12.40 13.62
C MET A 149 0.20 -13.61 14.52
N ARG A 150 -0.56 -14.61 14.05
CA ARG A 150 -0.84 -15.83 14.84
C ARG A 150 0.28 -16.85 14.74
N ASP A 151 0.98 -16.89 13.60
CA ASP A 151 2.09 -17.80 13.39
C ASP A 151 3.38 -17.23 14.00
N PRO A 152 4.02 -17.93 14.96
CA PRO A 152 5.33 -17.53 15.50
C PRO A 152 6.41 -17.35 14.43
N ALA A 153 6.35 -18.07 13.30
CA ALA A 153 7.31 -17.90 12.21
C ALA A 153 7.21 -16.49 11.61
N GLU A 154 5.99 -16.01 11.37
CA GLU A 154 5.74 -14.64 10.91
C GLU A 154 6.20 -13.62 11.96
N GLN A 155 5.94 -13.87 13.25
CA GLN A 155 6.45 -12.99 14.31
C GLN A 155 7.99 -12.88 14.28
N PHE A 156 8.72 -13.97 14.07
CA PHE A 156 10.18 -13.93 13.87
C PHE A 156 10.59 -13.12 12.65
N LEU A 157 9.86 -13.20 11.54
CA LEU A 157 10.20 -12.49 10.31
C LEU A 157 9.92 -10.98 10.38
N TYR A 158 8.85 -10.57 11.06
CA TYR A 158 8.38 -9.19 11.01
C TYR A 158 8.66 -8.37 12.28
N SER A 159 8.82 -9.00 13.45
CA SER A 159 9.01 -8.26 14.70
C SER A 159 10.20 -7.30 14.63
N ARG A 160 9.98 -6.10 15.18
CA ARG A 160 10.96 -5.01 15.27
C ARG A 160 11.36 -4.69 16.70
N SER A 161 10.96 -5.55 17.66
CA SER A 161 11.28 -5.42 19.07
C SER A 161 12.27 -6.51 19.48
N ALA A 162 13.46 -6.12 19.92
CA ALA A 162 14.45 -7.06 20.45
C ALA A 162 13.91 -7.84 21.65
N ARG A 163 13.13 -7.18 22.52
CA ARG A 163 12.44 -7.84 23.63
C ARG A 163 11.51 -8.94 23.13
N ASP A 164 10.65 -8.63 22.16
CA ASP A 164 9.63 -9.57 21.67
C ASP A 164 10.32 -10.76 20.97
N LEU A 165 11.41 -10.52 20.23
CA LEU A 165 12.22 -11.58 19.60
C LEU A 165 12.93 -12.48 20.62
N LEU A 166 13.46 -11.91 21.69
CA LEU A 166 14.08 -12.68 22.78
C LEU A 166 13.04 -13.56 23.50
N GLU A 167 11.86 -13.01 23.79
CA GLU A 167 10.75 -13.76 24.38
C GLU A 167 10.25 -14.88 23.45
N LEU A 168 10.16 -14.60 22.16
CA LEU A 168 9.74 -15.58 21.15
C LEU A 168 10.78 -16.71 21.00
N ALA A 169 12.07 -16.36 20.99
CA ALA A 169 13.17 -17.32 20.96
C ALA A 169 13.19 -18.24 22.18
N ALA A 170 12.92 -17.70 23.37
CA ALA A 170 12.84 -18.50 24.60
C ALA A 170 11.71 -19.54 24.53
N LYS A 171 10.61 -19.24 23.84
CA LYS A 171 9.46 -20.14 23.67
C LYS A 171 9.60 -21.11 22.49
N HIS A 172 10.27 -20.68 21.41
CA HIS A 172 10.29 -21.37 20.13
C HIS A 172 11.71 -21.52 19.56
N GLY A 173 12.65 -22.06 20.35
CA GLY A 173 14.06 -22.17 19.98
C GLY A 173 14.34 -23.01 18.72
N GLU A 174 13.55 -24.05 18.45
CA GLU A 174 13.68 -24.82 17.20
C GLU A 174 13.28 -24.01 15.97
N LEU A 175 12.16 -23.28 16.08
CA LEU A 175 11.67 -22.44 15.01
C LEU A 175 12.62 -21.27 14.73
N LEU A 176 13.23 -20.68 15.76
CA LEU A 176 14.29 -19.68 15.59
C LEU A 176 15.38 -20.20 14.63
N ARG A 177 15.89 -21.43 14.85
CA ARG A 177 16.92 -22.02 13.98
C ARG A 177 16.46 -22.14 12.53
N GLN A 178 15.19 -22.45 12.30
CA GLN A 178 14.60 -22.52 10.97
C GLN A 178 14.42 -21.15 10.32
N MET A 179 14.24 -20.10 11.12
CA MET A 179 14.02 -18.73 10.62
C MET A 179 15.32 -17.96 10.35
N ILE A 180 16.44 -18.33 10.98
CA ILE A 180 17.76 -17.68 10.76
C ILE A 180 18.14 -17.59 9.26
N PRO A 181 18.01 -18.65 8.43
CA PRO A 181 18.30 -18.56 6.99
C PRO A 181 17.46 -17.52 6.26
N GLN A 182 16.22 -17.28 6.69
CA GLN A 182 15.31 -16.30 6.08
C GLN A 182 15.52 -14.88 6.60
N ARG A 183 15.97 -14.75 7.86
CA ARG A 183 16.24 -13.46 8.51
C ARG A 183 17.53 -13.52 9.33
N PRO A 184 18.70 -13.34 8.69
CA PRO A 184 20.01 -13.61 9.32
C PRO A 184 20.30 -12.86 10.62
N LEU A 185 19.72 -11.67 10.83
CA LEU A 185 19.89 -10.91 12.09
C LEU A 185 19.42 -11.65 13.33
N LEU A 186 18.56 -12.66 13.18
CA LEU A 186 18.09 -13.47 14.30
C LEU A 186 19.23 -14.23 14.99
N THR A 187 20.39 -14.39 14.34
CA THR A 187 21.61 -14.92 14.96
C THR A 187 22.05 -14.09 16.16
N GLU A 188 21.80 -12.78 16.15
CA GLU A 188 22.21 -11.86 17.22
C GLU A 188 21.46 -12.08 18.55
N ILE A 189 20.38 -12.86 18.53
CA ILE A 189 19.66 -13.28 19.75
C ILE A 189 20.60 -13.98 20.74
N HIS A 190 21.61 -14.70 20.25
CA HIS A 190 22.57 -15.42 21.08
C HIS A 190 23.71 -14.55 21.62
N ASN A 191 23.91 -13.34 21.07
CA ASN A 191 25.03 -12.48 21.42
C ASN A 191 24.68 -11.55 22.57
N SER A 192 23.78 -10.59 22.32
CA SER A 192 23.27 -9.68 23.34
C SER A 192 22.05 -8.93 22.83
N ARG A 193 21.25 -8.40 23.74
CA ARG A 193 20.13 -7.51 23.40
C ARG A 193 20.59 -6.30 22.57
N THR A 194 21.70 -5.67 22.95
CA THR A 194 22.24 -4.51 22.24
C THR A 194 22.69 -4.85 20.81
N ALA A 195 23.31 -6.02 20.61
CA ALA A 195 23.68 -6.48 19.27
C ALA A 195 22.45 -6.72 18.39
N LEU A 196 21.39 -7.33 18.96
CA LEU A 196 20.12 -7.52 18.27
C LEU A 196 19.44 -6.19 17.90
N GLU A 197 19.43 -5.21 18.81
CA GLU A 197 18.89 -3.87 18.55
C GLU A 197 19.64 -3.16 17.42
N ALA A 198 20.98 -3.24 17.42
CA ALA A 198 21.81 -2.69 16.35
C ALA A 198 21.55 -3.38 15.00
N ALA A 199 21.37 -4.70 15.00
CA ALA A 199 21.08 -5.46 13.78
C ALA A 199 19.67 -5.18 13.23
N LEU A 200 18.67 -4.99 14.09
CA LEU A 200 17.33 -4.55 13.70
C LEU A 200 17.36 -3.17 13.02
N ASP A 201 18.13 -2.23 13.55
CA ASP A 201 18.29 -0.91 12.95
C ASP A 201 19.07 -0.96 11.61
N ALA A 202 20.08 -1.82 11.51
CA ALA A 202 20.79 -2.06 10.25
C ALA A 202 19.85 -2.65 9.17
N GLU A 203 19.03 -3.64 9.52
CA GLU A 203 18.02 -4.22 8.62
C GLU A 203 17.00 -3.17 8.17
N ARG A 204 16.48 -2.35 9.10
CA ARG A 204 15.58 -1.22 8.76
C ARG A 204 16.19 -0.32 7.69
N ARG A 205 17.43 0.13 7.89
CA ARG A 205 18.13 1.02 6.94
C ARG A 205 18.40 0.33 5.60
N MET A 206 18.66 -0.97 5.60
CA MET A 206 18.80 -1.76 4.37
C MET A 206 17.47 -1.82 3.60
N LEU A 207 16.36 -2.11 4.27
CA LEU A 207 15.02 -2.18 3.66
C LEU A 207 14.59 -0.83 3.06
N MET A 208 14.92 0.29 3.74
CA MET A 208 14.71 1.63 3.21
C MET A 208 15.50 1.87 1.92
N ARG A 209 16.80 1.52 1.89
CA ARG A 209 17.63 1.65 0.68
C ARG A 209 17.12 0.82 -0.48
N VAL A 210 16.69 -0.42 -0.23
CA VAL A 210 16.07 -1.27 -1.26
C VAL A 210 14.81 -0.60 -1.83
N ASN A 211 13.99 0.02 -0.98
CA ASN A 211 12.81 0.75 -1.41
C ASN A 211 13.15 2.05 -2.16
N GLU A 212 14.21 2.76 -1.78
CA GLU A 212 14.74 3.93 -2.50
C GLU A 212 15.15 3.59 -3.92
N VAL A 213 15.95 2.51 -4.10
CA VAL A 213 16.38 2.03 -5.42
C VAL A 213 15.16 1.69 -6.28
N ARG A 214 14.18 0.99 -5.72
CA ARG A 214 12.92 0.70 -6.43
C ARG A 214 12.22 1.99 -6.87
N LEU A 215 12.01 2.94 -5.96
CA LEU A 215 11.30 4.18 -6.26
C LEU A 215 12.07 5.12 -7.21
N ALA A 216 13.39 4.99 -7.32
CA ALA A 216 14.19 5.81 -8.23
C ALA A 216 13.77 5.63 -9.69
N SER A 217 13.50 4.39 -10.12
CA SER A 217 13.01 4.10 -11.48
C SER A 217 11.69 4.82 -11.78
N TYR A 218 10.70 4.71 -10.90
CA TYR A 218 9.41 5.40 -11.01
C TYR A 218 9.57 6.93 -11.02
N ARG A 219 10.44 7.48 -10.18
CA ARG A 219 10.70 8.93 -10.13
C ARG A 219 11.30 9.42 -11.45
N GLN A 220 12.32 8.73 -11.95
CA GLN A 220 12.97 9.06 -13.21
C GLN A 220 11.98 8.97 -14.39
N ALA A 221 11.20 7.89 -14.46
CA ALA A 221 10.18 7.70 -15.49
C ALA A 221 9.07 8.76 -15.44
N ALA A 222 8.79 9.33 -14.25
CA ALA A 222 7.78 10.36 -14.07
C ALA A 222 8.27 11.80 -14.31
N GLU A 223 9.58 12.04 -14.56
CA GLU A 223 10.14 13.40 -14.66
C GLU A 223 9.44 14.25 -15.73
N ARG A 224 9.27 13.69 -16.94
CA ARG A 224 8.59 14.37 -18.04
C ARG A 224 7.12 14.63 -17.72
N TRP A 225 6.46 13.69 -17.06
CA TRP A 225 5.07 13.84 -16.64
C TRP A 225 4.90 14.90 -15.56
N ALA A 226 5.80 14.93 -14.57
CA ALA A 226 5.84 15.93 -13.51
C ALA A 226 6.03 17.34 -14.08
N ALA A 227 6.87 17.50 -15.11
CA ALA A 227 7.06 18.79 -15.78
C ALA A 227 5.80 19.25 -16.55
N ALA A 228 5.04 18.32 -17.15
CA ALA A 228 3.80 18.62 -17.87
C ALA A 228 2.58 18.82 -16.94
N TRP A 229 2.64 18.31 -15.71
CA TRP A 229 1.52 18.28 -14.78
C TRP A 229 0.84 19.64 -14.53
N PRO A 230 1.56 20.76 -14.31
CA PRO A 230 0.91 22.06 -14.06
C PRO A 230 0.02 22.52 -15.22
N ALA A 231 0.41 22.26 -16.48
CA ALA A 231 -0.40 22.60 -17.65
C ALA A 231 -1.64 21.71 -17.73
N PHE A 232 -1.48 20.41 -17.48
CA PHE A 232 -2.58 19.45 -17.42
C PHE A 232 -3.61 19.79 -16.33
N GLU A 233 -3.16 20.19 -15.13
CA GLU A 233 -4.05 20.60 -14.03
C GLU A 233 -4.88 21.83 -14.39
N GLN A 234 -4.34 22.76 -15.17
CA GLN A 234 -5.09 23.91 -15.69
C GLN A 234 -6.08 23.49 -16.77
N GLU A 235 -5.65 22.65 -17.72
CA GLU A 235 -6.47 22.14 -18.83
C GLU A 235 -7.69 21.37 -18.34
N THR A 236 -7.54 20.59 -17.26
CA THR A 236 -8.62 19.76 -16.70
C THR A 236 -9.45 20.44 -15.61
N ARG A 237 -9.13 21.69 -15.27
CA ARG A 237 -9.81 22.42 -14.20
C ARG A 237 -11.30 22.59 -14.51
N GLY A 238 -12.14 22.09 -13.61
CA GLY A 238 -13.60 22.22 -13.70
C GLY A 238 -14.26 21.24 -14.68
N LEU A 239 -13.49 20.37 -15.35
CA LEU A 239 -14.06 19.30 -16.17
C LEU A 239 -14.67 18.20 -15.29
N PRO A 240 -15.76 17.56 -15.73
CA PRO A 240 -16.24 16.31 -15.14
C PRO A 240 -15.16 15.23 -15.17
N LEU A 241 -15.11 14.37 -14.16
CA LEU A 241 -14.02 13.38 -14.00
C LEU A 241 -13.84 12.50 -15.23
N GLN A 242 -14.91 12.06 -15.90
CA GLN A 242 -14.80 11.23 -17.11
C GLN A 242 -14.13 11.98 -18.28
N GLN A 243 -14.34 13.30 -18.38
CA GLN A 243 -13.68 14.10 -19.40
C GLN A 243 -12.21 14.32 -19.05
N ALA A 244 -11.93 14.68 -17.79
CA ALA A 244 -10.57 14.81 -17.28
C ALA A 244 -9.78 13.50 -17.38
N HIS A 245 -10.43 12.36 -17.16
CA HIS A 245 -9.81 11.03 -17.27
C HIS A 245 -9.39 10.70 -18.71
N ARG A 246 -10.22 11.01 -19.71
CA ARG A 246 -9.84 10.81 -21.12
C ARG A 246 -8.59 11.61 -21.48
N LEU A 247 -8.56 12.90 -21.09
CA LEU A 247 -7.37 13.74 -21.27
C LEU A 247 -6.16 13.23 -20.47
N MET A 248 -6.37 12.75 -19.23
CA MET A 248 -5.32 12.15 -18.39
C MET A 248 -4.67 10.97 -19.11
N VAL A 249 -5.48 10.09 -19.68
CA VAL A 249 -5.00 8.91 -20.42
C VAL A 249 -4.25 9.32 -21.68
N GLU A 250 -4.82 10.22 -22.48
CA GLU A 250 -4.20 10.72 -23.71
C GLU A 250 -2.82 11.34 -23.43
N ARG A 251 -2.73 12.23 -22.44
CA ARG A 251 -1.46 12.85 -22.02
C ARG A 251 -0.49 11.83 -21.43
N ALA A 252 -0.97 10.92 -20.60
CA ALA A 252 -0.10 9.91 -19.99
C ALA A 252 0.56 9.01 -21.04
N VAL A 253 -0.09 8.71 -22.18
CA VAL A 253 0.54 7.96 -23.28
C VAL A 253 1.79 8.67 -23.83
N GLU A 254 1.79 10.00 -23.85
CA GLU A 254 2.91 10.81 -24.36
C GLU A 254 4.08 10.92 -23.36
N PHE A 255 3.76 10.93 -22.06
CA PHE A 255 4.72 11.33 -21.02
C PHE A 255 5.11 10.23 -20.03
N LEU A 256 4.31 9.17 -19.88
CA LEU A 256 4.45 8.17 -18.82
C LEU A 256 4.51 6.76 -19.40
N PRO A 257 5.60 6.00 -19.21
CA PRO A 257 5.65 4.63 -19.70
C PRO A 257 4.66 3.74 -18.93
N PHE A 258 4.12 2.70 -19.58
CA PHE A 258 3.22 1.77 -18.90
C PHE A 258 3.90 1.04 -17.74
N ALA A 259 5.21 0.77 -17.83
CA ALA A 259 6.06 0.24 -16.77
C ALA A 259 7.40 1.01 -16.74
N PRO A 260 7.86 1.51 -15.58
CA PRO A 260 9.19 2.12 -15.43
C PRO A 260 10.37 1.14 -15.53
#